data_AF-A0A3M7Q563-F1
#
_entry.id   AF-A0A3M7Q563-F1
#
_cell.length_a   1.000
_cell.length_b   1.000
_cell.length_c   1.000
_cell.angle_alpha   90.00
_cell.angle_beta   90.00
_cell.angle_gamma   90.00
#
_symmetry.space_group_name_H-M   'P 1'
#
loop_
_entity.id
_entity.type
_entity.pdbx_description
1 polymer ?
#
loop_
_entity_poly.entity_id
_entity_poly.type
_entity_poly.pdbx_seq_one_letter_code
_entity_poly.pdbx_strand_id
1 'polypeptide(L)' 'MYKKNTDQFLYRDILAEYLFPYVASNINENFKLHQDNNPKHKSYIYTTFLETNRINWIN' A
#
# COMPACT_ATOMS: atom_id res chain seq x y z
N MET A 1 -19.63 2.65 15.26
CA MET A 1 -19.24 2.29 13.87
C MET A 1 -18.14 3.24 13.36
N TYR A 2 -16.89 3.08 13.82
CA TYR A 2 -15.74 3.91 13.38
C TYR A 2 -14.55 3.11 12.81
N LYS A 3 -14.55 1.77 12.89
CA LYS A 3 -13.37 0.93 12.60
C LYS A 3 -12.91 0.92 11.13
N LYS A 4 -13.82 0.78 10.16
CA LYS A 4 -13.42 0.54 8.75
C LYS A 4 -12.58 1.65 8.12
N ASN A 5 -12.86 2.91 8.43
CA ASN A 5 -12.09 4.03 7.87
C ASN A 5 -10.71 4.14 8.53
N THR A 6 -10.64 3.98 9.87
CA THR A 6 -9.36 3.97 10.61
C THR A 6 -8.42 2.87 10.13
N ASP A 7 -8.95 1.68 9.84
CA ASP A 7 -8.13 0.54 9.41
C ASP A 7 -7.40 0.78 8.08
N GLN A 8 -8.00 1.55 7.17
CA GLN A 8 -7.42 1.85 5.85
C GLN A 8 -6.29 2.89 5.95
N PHE A 9 -6.47 3.93 6.78
CA PHE A 9 -5.41 4.91 7.06
C PHE A 9 -4.23 4.27 7.79
N LEU A 10 -4.50 3.43 8.78
CA LEU A 10 -3.45 2.70 9.49
C LEU A 10 -2.64 1.81 8.54
N TYR A 11 -3.31 1.13 7.61
CA TYR A 11 -2.61 0.29 6.64
C TYR A 11 -1.76 1.09 5.66
N ARG A 12 -2.25 2.25 5.19
CA ARG A 12 -1.44 3.20 4.42
C ARG A 12 -0.19 3.60 5.19
N ASP A 13 -0.32 3.92 6.48
CA ASP A 13 0.80 4.37 7.31
C ASP A 13 1.86 3.29 7.49
N ILE A 14 1.44 2.04 7.70
CA ILE A 14 2.35 0.88 7.73
C ILE A 14 3.12 0.78 6.40
N LEU A 15 2.45 0.93 5.25
CA LEU A 15 3.17 0.90 3.97
C LEU A 15 4.14 2.07 3.81
N ALA A 16 3.74 3.28 4.19
CA ALA A 16 4.61 4.44 4.12
C ALA A 16 5.88 4.28 4.99
N GLU A 17 5.72 3.69 6.18
CA GLU A 17 6.82 3.50 7.13
C GLU A 17 7.79 2.39 6.70
N TYR A 18 7.29 1.26 6.18
CA TYR A 18 8.14 0.08 5.93
C TYR A 18 8.41 -0.19 4.45
N LEU A 19 7.40 -0.03 3.59
CA LEU A 19 7.52 -0.38 2.18
C LEU A 19 8.35 0.68 1.42
N PHE A 20 8.15 1.95 1.72
CA PHE A 20 8.82 3.02 0.98
C PHE A 20 10.34 3.04 1.20
N PRO A 21 10.87 2.95 2.43
CA PRO A 21 12.31 2.85 2.63
C PRO A 21 12.91 1.62 1.96
N TYR A 22 12.18 0.50 1.96
CA TYR A 22 12.61 -0.73 1.31
C TYR A 22 12.71 -0.58 -0.21
N VAL A 23 11.68 -0.05 -0.87
CA VAL A 23 11.70 0.17 -2.33
C VAL A 23 12.74 1.22 -2.72
N ALA A 24 12.89 2.29 -1.93
CA ALA A 24 13.89 3.32 -2.21
C ALA A 24 15.34 2.82 -2.06
N SER A 25 15.59 1.92 -1.11
CA SER A 25 16.91 1.31 -0.91
C SER A 25 17.21 0.16 -1.88
N ASN A 26 16.18 -0.45 -2.46
CA ASN A 26 16.29 -1.50 -3.45
C ASN A 26 15.79 -0.97 -4.79
N ILE A 27 16.66 -0.25 -5.53
CA ILE A 27 16.39 0.30 -6.88
C ILE A 27 16.07 -0.83 -7.85
N ASN A 28 14.85 -1.33 -7.79
CA ASN A 28 14.34 -2.37 -8.65
C ASN A 28 13.07 -1.82 -9.28
N GLU A 29 13.21 -1.35 -10.52
CA GLU A 29 12.10 -0.87 -11.35
C GLU A 29 11.01 -1.94 -11.56
N ASN A 30 11.31 -3.21 -11.26
CA ASN A 30 10.38 -4.34 -11.33
C ASN A 30 9.81 -4.75 -9.98
N PHE A 31 9.91 -3.93 -8.93
CA PHE A 31 9.29 -4.24 -7.65
C PHE A 31 7.77 -4.44 -7.82
N LYS A 32 7.26 -5.54 -7.27
CA LYS A 32 5.83 -5.85 -7.23
C LYS A 32 5.42 -6.12 -5.79
N LEU A 33 4.38 -5.42 -5.35
CA LEU A 33 3.75 -5.66 -4.06
C LEU A 33 2.80 -6.85 -4.20
N HIS A 34 3.02 -7.91 -3.43
CA HIS A 34 2.12 -9.07 -3.34
C HIS A 34 1.33 -9.01 -2.04
N GLN A 35 0.00 -9.02 -2.12
CA GLN A 35 -0.89 -8.96 -0.96
C GLN A 35 -2.19 -9.71 -1.22
N ASP A 36 -2.93 -10.01 -0.15
CA ASP A 36 -4.22 -10.66 -0.26
C ASP A 36 -5.31 -9.71 -0.81
N ASN A 37 -6.40 -10.31 -1.25
CA ASN A 37 -7.55 -9.63 -1.84
C ASN A 37 -8.47 -8.95 -0.81
N ASN A 38 -7.95 -8.61 0.38
CA ASN A 38 -8.73 -8.03 1.47
C ASN A 38 -9.42 -6.72 1.02
N PRO A 39 -10.72 -6.52 1.29
CA PRO A 39 -11.44 -5.31 0.87
C PRO A 39 -10.77 -3.99 1.30
N LYS A 40 -10.02 -3.98 2.42
CA LYS A 40 -9.29 -2.79 2.87
C LYS A 40 -8.17 -2.36 1.90
N HIS A 41 -7.60 -3.30 1.14
CA HIS A 41 -6.61 -3.07 0.07
C HIS A 41 -7.25 -2.61 -1.25
N LYS A 42 -8.58 -2.48 -1.29
CA LYS A 42 -9.32 -1.94 -2.43
C LYS A 42 -9.94 -0.58 -2.11
N SER A 43 -9.55 0.02 -0.99
CA SER A 43 -10.04 1.34 -0.60
C SER A 43 -9.39 2.44 -1.42
N TYR A 44 -10.12 3.53 -1.67
CA TYR A 44 -9.63 4.66 -2.46
C TYR A 44 -8.32 5.25 -1.90
N ILE A 45 -8.23 5.44 -0.58
CA ILE A 45 -7.03 5.97 0.08
C ILE A 45 -5.82 5.06 -0.19
N TYR A 46 -6.03 3.75 -0.13
CA TYR A 46 -5.00 2.77 -0.36
C TYR A 46 -4.56 2.73 -1.82
N THR A 47 -5.49 2.63 -2.77
CA THR A 47 -5.17 2.54 -4.20
C THR A 47 -4.50 3.82 -4.70
N THR A 48 -5.01 4.99 -4.29
CA THR A 48 -4.37 6.28 -4.61
C THR A 48 -2.97 6.39 -4.02
N PHE A 49 -2.74 5.87 -2.81
CA PHE A 49 -1.39 5.81 -2.23
C PHE A 49 -0.43 4.98 -3.08
N LEU A 50 -0.85 3.79 -3.52
CA LEU A 50 0.00 2.95 -4.38
C LEU A 50 0.29 3.60 -5.72
N GLU A 51 -0.73 4.16 -6.38
CA GLU A 51 -0.60 4.84 -7.68
C GLU A 51 0.34 6.04 -7.60
N THR A 52 0.19 6.89 -6.59
CA THR A 52 1.04 8.08 -6.37
C THR A 52 2.51 7.68 -6.20
N ASN A 53 2.77 6.53 -5.56
CA ASN A 53 4.10 6.02 -5.30
C ASN A 53 4.59 5.03 -6.37
N ARG A 54 3.86 4.86 -7.49
CA ARG A 54 4.19 3.94 -8.59
C ARG A 54 4.44 2.50 -8.14
N ILE A 55 3.71 2.05 -7.12
CA ILE A 55 3.83 0.70 -6.59
C ILE A 55 2.90 -0.23 -7.38
N ASN A 56 3.49 -1.20 -8.09
CA ASN A 56 2.73 -2.18 -8.85
C ASN A 56 2.21 -3.28 -7.91
N TRP A 57 0.90 -3.30 -7.63
CA TRP A 57 0.26 -4.36 -6.86
C TRP A 57 -0.18 -5.50 -7.78
N ILE A 58 0.17 -6.72 -7.39
CA ILE A 58 -0.32 -7.94 -8.03
C ILE A 58 -1.04 -8.82 -7.00
N ASN A 59 -2.19 -9.35 -7.39
CA ASN A 59 -2.99 -10.32 -6.62
C ASN A 59 -2.65 -11.75 -7.01
#